data_AF-A0A8X6HP83-F1
#
_entry.id   AF-A0A8X6HP83-F1
#
_cell.length_a   1.000
_cell.length_b   1.000
_cell.length_c   1.000
_cell.angle_alpha   90.00
_cell.angle_beta   90.00
_cell.angle_gamma   90.00
#
_symmetry.space_group_name_H-M   'P 1'
#
loop_
_entity.id
_entity.type
_entity.pdbx_description
1 polymer ?
#
loop_
_entity_poly.entity_id
_entity_poly.type
_entity_poly.pdbx_seq_one_letter_code
_entity_poly.pdbx_strand_id
1 'polypeptide(L)'
;MEQQMTFSRYKNANTLKGMIGITPNGAISFISELYSGSVSDKELFIRSKLMDRLERNDVVMGDKGFLVSKELEEIGCKLYQPIFLQDKIQLNFSEMASNCQLSNKRVTVERAISRVKMYNYFEGPLSYNSLHNA
;
A
#
# COMPACT_ATOMS: atom_id res chain seq x y z
N MET A 1 -16.66 -15.43 15.96
CA MET A 1 -15.58 -14.51 16.36
C MET A 1 -14.69 -14.11 15.19
N GLU A 2 -14.27 -15.05 14.33
CA GLU A 2 -13.32 -14.73 13.23
C GLU A 2 -13.89 -13.88 12.09
N GLN A 3 -15.17 -14.02 11.74
CA GLN A 3 -15.80 -13.15 10.72
C GLN A 3 -15.77 -11.67 11.12
N GLN A 4 -15.89 -11.34 12.40
CA GLN A 4 -15.75 -9.96 12.88
C GLN A 4 -14.34 -9.42 12.66
N MET A 5 -13.31 -10.29 12.73
CA MET A 5 -11.94 -9.88 12.49
C MET A 5 -11.69 -9.62 11.01
N THR A 6 -12.30 -10.37 10.08
CA THR A 6 -12.13 -10.15 8.62
C THR A 6 -12.97 -9.01 8.05
N PHE A 7 -13.93 -8.51 8.83
CA PHE A 7 -14.85 -7.49 8.38
C PHE A 7 -14.16 -6.13 8.21
N SER A 8 -14.03 -5.68 6.97
CA SER A 8 -13.59 -4.32 6.65
C SER A 8 -14.79 -3.40 6.64
N ARG A 9 -14.87 -2.50 7.63
CA ARG A 9 -15.91 -1.45 7.67
C ARG A 9 -15.93 -0.59 6.40
N TYR A 10 -14.74 -0.34 5.83
CA TYR A 10 -14.60 0.46 4.62
C TYR A 10 -15.22 -0.22 3.38
N LYS A 11 -15.15 -1.55 3.30
CA LYS A 11 -15.72 -2.33 2.19
C LYS A 11 -17.09 -2.95 2.51
N ASN A 12 -17.56 -2.80 3.74
CA ASN A 12 -18.78 -3.41 4.25
C ASN A 12 -18.87 -4.92 3.97
N ALA A 13 -17.72 -5.61 4.02
CA ALA A 13 -17.59 -7.01 3.66
C ALA A 13 -16.40 -7.65 4.39
N ASN A 14 -16.40 -8.98 4.47
CA ASN A 14 -15.22 -9.73 4.90
C ASN A 14 -14.19 -9.70 3.78
N THR A 15 -13.02 -9.13 4.06
CA THR A 15 -11.96 -8.98 3.07
C THR A 15 -10.65 -9.49 3.62
N LEU A 16 -9.77 -9.92 2.74
CA LEU A 16 -8.35 -10.05 3.03
C LEU A 16 -7.59 -8.85 2.48
N LYS A 17 -6.44 -8.57 3.05
CA LYS A 17 -5.59 -7.44 2.71
C LYS A 17 -4.15 -7.91 2.60
N GLY A 18 -3.50 -7.56 1.50
CA GLY A 18 -2.08 -7.80 1.29
C GLY A 18 -1.37 -6.51 0.88
N MET A 19 -0.06 -6.52 0.96
CA MET A 19 0.80 -5.44 0.56
C MET A 19 1.61 -5.85 -0.68
N ILE A 20 1.69 -4.96 -1.66
CA ILE A 20 2.48 -5.15 -2.88
C ILE A 20 3.46 -3.98 -2.97
N GLY A 21 4.75 -4.27 -3.10
CA GLY A 21 5.79 -3.31 -3.40
C GLY A 21 5.98 -3.22 -4.91
N ILE A 22 6.00 -1.99 -5.43
CA ILE A 22 6.16 -1.72 -6.87
C ILE A 22 7.34 -0.75 -7.04
N THR A 23 8.28 -1.12 -7.90
CA THR A 23 9.44 -0.29 -8.23
C THR A 23 9.02 0.92 -9.08
N PRO A 24 9.86 1.98 -9.16
CA PRO A 24 9.53 3.17 -9.95
C PRO A 24 9.36 2.96 -11.47
N ASN A 25 9.73 1.79 -11.99
CA ASN A 25 9.52 1.37 -13.38
C ASN A 25 8.25 0.50 -13.58
N GLY A 26 7.50 0.21 -12.50
CA GLY A 26 6.24 -0.52 -12.54
C GLY A 26 6.35 -2.03 -12.38
N ALA A 27 7.53 -2.57 -12.04
CA ALA A 27 7.68 -3.98 -11.72
C ALA A 27 7.23 -4.26 -10.28
N ILE A 28 6.63 -5.43 -10.05
CA ILE A 28 6.30 -5.88 -8.69
C ILE A 28 7.59 -6.43 -8.06
N SER A 29 8.08 -5.78 -7.00
CA SER A 29 9.29 -6.20 -6.27
C SER A 29 8.99 -6.96 -4.99
N PHE A 30 7.76 -6.90 -4.50
CA PHE A 30 7.38 -7.50 -3.23
C PHE A 30 5.89 -7.83 -3.19
N ILE A 31 5.54 -8.97 -2.58
CA ILE A 31 4.17 -9.39 -2.29
C ILE A 31 4.18 -9.99 -0.88
N SER A 32 3.31 -9.51 0.00
CA SER A 32 3.12 -10.10 1.33
C SER A 32 2.13 -11.25 1.32
N GLU A 33 2.12 -12.02 2.41
CA GLU A 33 0.97 -12.85 2.76
C GLU A 33 -0.31 -12.02 2.92
N LEU A 34 -1.45 -12.69 2.88
CA LEU A 34 -2.75 -12.07 3.08
C LEU A 34 -3.12 -12.05 4.56
N TYR A 35 -3.54 -10.88 5.02
CA TYR A 35 -3.98 -10.64 6.38
C TYR A 35 -5.46 -10.31 6.41
N SER A 36 -6.02 -10.33 7.61
CA SER A 36 -7.40 -9.95 7.85
C SER A 36 -7.69 -8.49 7.43
N GLY A 37 -8.83 -8.24 6.81
CA GLY A 37 -9.22 -6.93 6.27
C GLY A 37 -9.40 -5.80 7.29
N SER A 38 -9.51 -6.13 8.57
CA SER A 38 -9.55 -5.15 9.66
C SER A 38 -8.16 -4.64 10.09
N VAL A 39 -7.09 -5.30 9.65
CA VAL A 39 -5.71 -4.91 9.99
C VAL A 39 -5.42 -3.52 9.41
N SER A 40 -4.90 -2.64 10.26
CA SER A 40 -4.50 -1.28 9.85
C SER A 40 -3.35 -1.32 8.84
N ASP A 41 -3.22 -0.32 7.98
CA ASP A 41 -2.12 -0.27 7.00
C ASP A 41 -0.74 -0.28 7.66
N LYS A 42 -0.64 0.36 8.84
CA LYS A 42 0.58 0.36 9.65
C LYS A 42 0.93 -1.04 10.16
N GLU A 43 -0.04 -1.74 10.75
CA GLU A 43 0.17 -3.10 11.24
C GLU A 43 0.49 -4.06 10.09
N LEU A 44 -0.18 -3.90 8.94
CA LEU A 44 0.11 -4.66 7.73
C LEU A 44 1.54 -4.40 7.24
N PHE A 45 2.00 -3.15 7.25
CA PHE A 45 3.37 -2.80 6.87
C PHE A 45 4.41 -3.54 7.74
N ILE A 46 4.23 -3.51 9.07
CA ILE A 46 5.12 -4.18 10.02
C ILE A 46 5.11 -5.70 9.82
N ARG A 47 3.91 -6.31 9.73
CA ARG A 47 3.78 -7.76 9.56
C ARG A 47 4.23 -8.26 8.20
N SER A 48 4.12 -7.44 7.16
CA SER A 48 4.48 -7.82 5.80
C SER A 48 5.95 -8.21 5.65
N LYS A 49 6.84 -7.75 6.55
CA LYS A 49 8.30 -7.87 6.42
C LYS A 49 8.87 -7.13 5.20
N LEU A 50 8.13 -6.16 4.67
CA LEU A 50 8.66 -5.25 3.65
C LEU A 50 9.87 -4.47 4.19
N MET A 51 9.85 -4.11 5.48
CA MET A 51 10.94 -3.41 6.17
C MET A 51 12.29 -4.13 6.05
N ASP A 52 12.29 -5.47 6.08
CA ASP A 52 13.51 -6.29 5.97
C ASP A 52 14.17 -6.20 4.58
N ARG A 53 13.46 -5.64 3.59
CA ARG A 53 13.95 -5.45 2.22
C ARG A 53 14.38 -4.01 1.93
N LEU A 54 14.16 -3.09 2.86
CA LEU A 54 14.51 -1.69 2.69
C LEU A 54 15.95 -1.44 3.14
N GLU A 55 16.66 -0.63 2.36
CA GLU A 55 18.01 -0.22 2.67
C GLU A 55 18.06 1.26 3.09
N ARG A 56 19.10 1.62 3.83
CA ARG A 56 19.28 3.01 4.27
C ARG A 56 19.32 3.94 3.06
N ASN A 57 18.59 5.05 3.15
CA ASN A 57 18.35 6.04 2.10
C ASN A 57 17.30 5.66 1.03
N ASP A 58 16.63 4.51 1.15
CA ASP A 58 15.49 4.22 0.30
C ASP A 58 14.34 5.21 0.51
N VAL A 59 13.55 5.39 -0.54
CA VAL A 59 12.36 6.23 -0.55
C VAL A 59 11.13 5.37 -0.82
N VAL A 60 10.23 5.32 0.15
CA VAL A 60 8.96 4.61 0.05
C VAL A 60 7.88 5.63 -0.28
N MET A 61 7.13 5.39 -1.35
CA MET A 61 5.96 6.20 -1.70
C MET A 61 4.70 5.54 -1.14
N GLY A 62 3.88 6.30 -0.43
CA GLY A 62 2.61 5.82 0.13
C GLY A 62 1.47 6.81 -0.05
N ASP A 63 0.24 6.33 0.13
CA ASP A 63 -0.94 7.18 0.10
C ASP A 63 -1.00 8.13 1.30
N LYS A 64 -1.80 9.20 1.17
CA LYS A 64 -2.09 10.12 2.27
C LYS A 64 -2.76 9.34 3.41
N GLY A 65 -2.21 9.46 4.61
CA GLY A 65 -2.67 8.71 5.78
C GLY A 65 -1.93 7.40 6.03
N PHE A 66 -0.93 7.06 5.21
CA PHE A 66 0.00 5.99 5.53
C PHE A 66 0.98 6.46 6.63
N LEU A 67 0.70 6.07 7.88
CA LEU A 67 1.39 6.57 9.07
C LEU A 67 2.54 5.64 9.51
N VAL A 68 3.53 5.44 8.64
CA VAL A 68 4.70 4.56 8.89
C VAL A 68 6.03 5.32 8.89
N SER A 69 6.00 6.64 9.04
CA SER A 69 7.21 7.47 8.95
C SER A 69 8.24 7.11 10.01
N LYS A 70 7.80 6.81 11.24
CA LYS A 70 8.69 6.45 12.36
C LYS A 70 9.43 5.14 12.08
N GLU A 71 8.69 4.14 11.60
CA GLU A 71 9.21 2.82 11.26
C GLU A 71 10.24 2.90 10.12
N LEU A 72 9.99 3.79 9.14
CA LEU A 72 10.95 4.04 8.05
C LEU A 72 12.19 4.80 8.53
N GLU A 73 12.02 5.78 9.42
CA GLU A 73 13.13 6.56 9.99
C GLU A 73 14.11 5.68 10.79
N GLU A 74 13.63 4.63 11.48
CA GLU A 74 14.47 3.67 12.20
C GLU A 74 15.46 2.94 11.28
N ILE A 75 15.08 2.69 10.02
CA ILE A 75 15.94 2.10 8.97
C ILE A 75 16.81 3.18 8.30
N GLY A 76 16.44 4.45 8.46
CA GLY A 76 17.01 5.57 7.71
C GLY A 76 16.43 5.70 6.30
N CYS A 77 15.20 5.25 6.10
CA CYS A 77 14.40 5.45 4.89
C CYS A 77 13.54 6.71 4.99
N LYS A 78 13.01 7.17 3.85
CA LYS A 78 12.11 8.33 3.79
C LYS A 78 10.73 7.90 3.30
N LEU A 79 9.69 8.36 3.99
CA LEU A 79 8.33 8.28 3.50
C LEU A 79 8.04 9.49 2.62
N TYR A 80 7.57 9.25 1.40
CA TYR A 80 7.11 10.29 0.49
C TYR A 80 5.62 10.14 0.21
N GLN A 81 4.85 11.22 0.42
CA GLN A 81 3.41 11.24 0.22
C GLN A 81 3.04 12.36 -0.78
N PRO A 82 2.09 12.12 -1.71
CA PRO A 82 1.65 13.14 -2.65
C PRO A 82 0.90 14.26 -1.92
N ILE A 83 1.15 15.52 -2.32
CA ILE A 83 0.51 16.70 -1.75
C ILE A 83 -0.79 16.97 -2.52
N PHE A 84 -1.91 17.04 -1.83
CA PHE A 84 -3.19 17.37 -2.45
C PHE A 84 -3.44 18.89 -2.37
N LEU A 85 -3.97 19.47 -3.45
CA LEU A 85 -4.33 20.90 -3.55
C LEU A 85 -5.36 21.33 -2.48
N GLN A 86 -6.08 20.39 -1.87
CA GLN A 86 -7.01 20.71 -0.78
C GLN A 86 -6.29 21.12 0.52
N ASP A 87 -5.01 20.75 0.69
CA ASP A 87 -4.23 21.07 1.89
C ASP A 87 -3.42 22.39 1.75
N LYS A 88 -3.35 22.99 0.54
CA LYS A 88 -2.67 24.28 0.28
C LYS A 88 -3.39 25.09 -0.80
N ILE A 89 -3.62 26.38 -0.54
CA ILE A 89 -4.31 27.31 -1.44
C ILE A 89 -3.56 27.47 -2.80
N GLN A 90 -2.22 27.40 -2.80
CA GLN A 90 -1.38 27.37 -4.00
C GLN A 90 -0.09 26.57 -3.72
N LEU A 91 0.37 25.79 -4.71
CA LEU A 91 1.70 25.16 -4.72
C LEU A 91 2.67 26.05 -5.51
N ASN A 92 3.90 26.23 -5.02
CA ASN A 92 4.92 26.95 -5.77
C ASN A 92 5.34 26.14 -7.01
N PHE A 93 5.90 26.79 -8.05
CA PHE A 93 6.32 26.11 -9.30
C PHE A 93 7.20 24.87 -9.09
N SER A 94 8.13 24.92 -8.13
CA SER A 94 9.00 23.77 -7.78
C SER A 94 8.23 22.62 -7.09
N GLU A 95 7.28 22.96 -6.21
CA GLU A 95 6.40 21.99 -5.56
C GLU A 95 5.43 21.36 -6.57
N MET A 96 4.92 22.15 -7.52
CA MET A 96 4.07 21.67 -8.62
C MET A 96 4.82 20.67 -9.51
N ALA A 97 6.05 20.97 -9.92
CA ALA A 97 6.86 20.08 -10.74
C ALA A 97 7.12 18.73 -10.04
N SER A 98 7.47 18.78 -8.76
CA SER A 98 7.66 17.59 -7.91
C SER A 98 6.36 16.79 -7.78
N ASN A 99 5.23 17.46 -7.55
CA ASN A 99 3.92 16.80 -7.46
C ASN A 99 3.46 16.20 -8.79
N CYS A 100 3.81 16.80 -9.92
CA CYS A 100 3.55 16.26 -11.26
C CYS A 100 4.35 14.98 -11.50
N GLN A 101 5.64 14.97 -11.15
CA GLN A 101 6.45 13.75 -11.24
C GLN A 101 5.89 12.63 -10.37
N LEU A 102 5.44 12.95 -9.15
CA LEU A 102 4.83 11.99 -8.23
C LEU A 102 3.50 11.47 -8.74
N SER A 103 2.67 12.33 -9.32
CA SER A 103 1.41 11.93 -9.97
C SER A 103 1.68 10.91 -11.08
N ASN A 104 2.72 11.11 -11.89
CA ASN A 104 3.13 10.15 -12.91
C ASN A 104 3.61 8.81 -12.32
N LYS A 105 4.34 8.85 -11.20
CA LYS A 105 4.75 7.63 -10.48
C LYS A 105 3.57 6.90 -9.87
N ARG A 106 2.60 7.60 -9.29
CA ARG A 106 1.35 7.04 -8.80
C ARG A 106 0.55 6.35 -9.90
N VAL A 107 0.46 6.96 -11.08
CA VAL A 107 -0.19 6.32 -12.25
C VAL A 107 0.51 5.00 -12.62
N THR A 108 1.83 4.92 -12.47
CA THR A 108 2.58 3.66 -12.71
C THR A 108 2.18 2.58 -11.71
N VAL A 109 2.06 2.94 -10.44
CA VAL A 109 1.58 2.05 -9.37
C VAL A 109 0.15 1.58 -9.64
N GLU A 110 -0.77 2.51 -9.94
CA GLU A 110 -2.17 2.21 -10.23
C GLU A 110 -2.32 1.29 -11.45
N ARG A 111 -1.51 1.49 -12.49
CA ARG A 111 -1.46 0.59 -13.67
C ARG A 111 -0.99 -0.80 -13.30
N ALA A 112 0.05 -0.93 -12.48
CA ALA A 112 0.54 -2.23 -12.03
C ALA A 112 -0.51 -2.98 -11.21
N ILE A 113 -1.17 -2.30 -10.26
CA ILE A 113 -2.29 -2.85 -9.48
C ILE A 113 -3.45 -3.25 -10.40
N SER A 114 -3.77 -2.44 -11.40
CA SER A 114 -4.85 -2.73 -12.35
C SER A 114 -4.56 -4.01 -13.14
N ARG A 115 -3.31 -4.22 -13.58
CA ARG A 115 -2.90 -5.46 -14.24
C ARG A 115 -3.08 -6.68 -13.35
N VAL A 116 -2.70 -6.58 -12.07
CA VAL A 116 -2.91 -7.67 -11.10
C VAL A 116 -4.41 -7.99 -10.97
N LYS A 117 -5.26 -6.96 -10.91
CA LYS A 117 -6.71 -7.13 -10.81
C LYS A 117 -7.33 -7.78 -12.05
N MET A 118 -6.81 -7.52 -13.26
CA MET A 118 -7.33 -8.12 -14.50
C MET A 118 -7.27 -9.64 -14.54
N TYR A 119 -6.41 -10.28 -13.73
CA TYR A 119 -6.33 -11.73 -13.68
C TYR A 119 -7.48 -12.38 -12.90
N ASN A 120 -8.28 -11.59 -12.18
CA ASN A 120 -9.51 -12.05 -11.54
C ASN A 120 -9.34 -13.23 -10.57
N TYR A 121 -8.12 -13.44 -10.04
CA TYR A 121 -7.82 -14.54 -9.10
C TYR A 121 -8.72 -14.54 -7.85
N PHE A 122 -9.26 -13.39 -7.47
CA PHE A 122 -10.07 -13.18 -6.27
C PHE A 122 -11.41 -12.49 -6.55
N GLU A 123 -12.02 -12.71 -7.73
CA GLU A 123 -13.32 -12.13 -8.08
C GLU A 123 -14.53 -12.73 -7.33
N GLY A 124 -14.33 -13.86 -6.65
CA GLY A 124 -15.39 -14.56 -5.92
C GLY A 124 -15.17 -14.62 -4.40
N PRO A 125 -16.22 -14.94 -3.62
CA PRO A 125 -16.07 -15.22 -2.21
C PRO A 125 -15.12 -16.39 -2.01
N LEU A 126 -14.06 -16.17 -1.23
CA LEU A 126 -13.13 -17.22 -0.85
C LEU A 126 -13.79 -18.14 0.17
N SER A 127 -13.67 -19.45 -0.06
CA SER A 127 -14.13 -20.43 0.92
C SER A 127 -13.32 -20.29 2.21
N TYR A 128 -14.02 -20.29 3.35
CA TYR A 128 -13.39 -20.18 4.66
C TYR A 128 -12.36 -21.30 4.92
N ASN A 129 -12.59 -22.49 4.37
CA ASN A 129 -11.66 -23.63 4.50
C ASN A 129 -10.32 -23.41 3.77
N SER A 130 -10.26 -22.46 2.83
CA SER A 130 -9.02 -22.09 2.14
C SER A 130 -8.11 -21.20 3.01
N LEU A 131 -8.61 -20.67 4.13
CA LEU A 131 -7.86 -19.76 5.00
C LEU A 131 -7.02 -20.47 6.07
N HIS A 132 -7.37 -21.73 6.40
CA HIS A 132 -6.79 -22.47 7.53
C HIS A 132 -5.84 -23.61 7.11
N ASN A 133 -5.59 -23.78 5.81
CA ASN A 133 -4.79 -24.88 5.25
C ASN A 133 -3.52 -24.42 4.51
N ALA A 134 -2.97 -23.26 4.85
CA ALA A 134 -1.72 -22.75 4.27
C ALA A 134 -0.56 -22.88 5.28
#